data_AF-A0A516KHA9-F1
#
_entry.id   AF-A0A516KHA9-F1
#
_cell.length_a   1.000
_cell.length_b   1.000
_cell.length_c   1.000
_cell.angle_alpha   90.00
_cell.angle_beta   90.00
_cell.angle_gamma   90.00
#
_symmetry.space_group_name_H-M   'P 1'
#
loop_
_entity.id
_entity.type
_entity.pdbx_description
1 polymer ?
#
loop_
_entity_poly.entity_id
_entity_poly.type
_entity_poly.pdbx_seq_one_letter_code
_entity_poly.pdbx_strand_id
1 'polypeptide(L)' 'MFKNAEKISKAMDMLIKVTDELEKLERKEQLVAVIHELSVVHQGVLGDLRTYAHNTDYEDN' A
#
# COMPACT_ATOMS: atom_id res chain seq x y z
N MET A 1 -7.06 -13.76 1.74
CA MET A 1 -6.64 -12.54 1.01
C MET A 1 -6.03 -11.46 1.89
N PHE A 2 -6.60 -11.11 3.06
CA PHE A 2 -6.15 -9.95 3.87
C PHE A 2 -4.72 -10.01 4.46
N LYS A 3 -4.12 -11.20 4.65
CA LYS A 3 -2.77 -11.32 5.25
C LYS A 3 -1.65 -10.70 4.40
N ASN A 4 -1.79 -10.65 3.07
CA ASN A 4 -0.76 -10.06 2.21
C ASN A 4 -0.87 -8.54 2.17
N ALA A 5 -2.08 -7.99 2.23
CA ALA A 5 -2.31 -6.55 2.35
C ALA A 5 -1.79 -6.00 3.68
N GLU A 6 -2.06 -6.71 4.78
CA GLU A 6 -1.56 -6.34 6.10
C GLU A 6 -0.02 -6.34 6.18
N LYS A 7 0.65 -7.28 5.49
CA LYS A 7 2.12 -7.31 5.39
C LYS A 7 2.66 -6.12 4.61
N ILE A 8 1.98 -5.71 3.54
CA ILE A 8 2.37 -4.53 2.75
C ILE A 8 2.23 -3.28 3.61
N SER A 9 1.09 -3.05 4.27
CA SER A 9 0.89 -1.92 5.18
C SER A 9 1.99 -1.84 6.25
N LYS A 10 2.33 -2.96 6.91
CA LYS A 10 3.42 -3.01 7.90
C LYS A 10 4.78 -2.66 7.30
N ALA A 11 5.07 -3.09 6.07
CA ALA A 11 6.30 -2.74 5.37
C ALA A 11 6.36 -1.24 5.05
N MET A 12 5.23 -0.62 4.68
CA MET A 12 5.15 0.82 4.43
C MET A 12 5.42 1.62 5.72
N ASP A 13 4.80 1.24 6.83
CA ASP A 13 5.01 1.88 8.13
C ASP A 13 6.47 1.79 8.60
N MET A 14 7.14 0.65 8.37
CA MET A 14 8.56 0.49 8.68
C MET A 14 9.45 1.36 7.79
N LEU A 15 9.14 1.47 6.50
CA LEU A 15 9.88 2.35 5.60
C LEU A 15 9.77 3.81 6.05
N ILE A 16 8.57 4.30 6.41
CA ILE A 16 8.36 5.67 6.92
C ILE A 16 9.25 5.92 8.14
N LYS A 17 9.25 5.01 9.12
CA LYS A 17 10.08 5.15 10.34
C LYS A 17 11.57 5.21 10.05
N VAL A 18 12.09 4.32 9.19
CA VAL A 18 13.51 4.36 8.79
C VAL A 18 13.83 5.65 8.04
N THR A 19 12.86 6.18 7.30
CA THR A 19 13.02 7.47 6.61
C THR A 19 13.09 8.65 7.57
N ASP A 20 12.32 8.62 8.67
CA ASP A 20 12.33 9.67 9.68
C ASP A 20 13.66 9.78 10.43
N GLU A 21 14.42 8.68 10.52
CA GLU A 21 15.77 8.62 11.10
C GLU A 21 16.86 9.15 10.14
N LEU A 22 16.52 9.49 8.88
CA LEU A 22 17.48 10.06 7.94
C LEU A 22 17.76 11.54 8.24
N GLU A 23 19.00 11.86 8.58
CA GLU A 23 19.47 13.24 8.79
C GLU A 23 19.49 14.07 7.50
N LYS A 24 19.50 13.42 6.32
CA LYS A 24 19.51 14.10 5.01
C LYS A 24 18.09 14.29 4.48
N LEU A 25 17.59 15.52 4.61
CA LEU A 25 16.24 15.93 4.22
C LEU A 25 15.86 15.51 2.77
N GLU A 26 16.77 15.68 1.82
CA GLU A 26 16.53 15.34 0.41
C GLU A 26 16.28 13.83 0.21
N ARG A 27 17.01 12.96 0.91
CA ARG A 27 16.76 11.51 0.87
C ARG A 27 15.45 11.14 1.55
N LYS A 28 15.08 11.88 2.60
CA LYS A 28 13.82 11.70 3.30
C LYS A 28 12.63 12.01 2.40
N GLU A 29 12.67 13.13 1.69
CA GLU A 29 11.64 13.52 0.72
C GLU A 29 11.49 12.52 -0.43
N GLN A 30 12.62 12.04 -0.99
CA GLN A 30 12.61 11.02 -2.05
C GLN A 30 11.98 9.71 -1.58
N LEU A 31 12.30 9.24 -0.37
CA LEU A 31 11.69 8.00 0.14
C LEU A 31 10.21 8.18 0.45
N VAL A 32 9.80 9.31 1.03
CA VAL A 32 8.39 9.61 1.31
C VAL A 32 7.58 9.61 0.00
N ALA A 33 8.11 10.16 -1.09
CA ALA A 33 7.47 10.12 -2.39
C ALA A 33 7.24 8.69 -2.90
N VAL A 34 8.26 7.83 -2.81
CA VAL A 34 8.15 6.42 -3.21
C VAL A 34 7.15 5.64 -2.34
N ILE A 35 7.15 5.89 -1.04
CA ILE A 35 6.19 5.29 -0.10
C ILE A 35 4.76 5.74 -0.44
N HIS A 36 4.57 6.99 -0.82
CA HIS A 36 3.25 7.49 -1.20
C HIS A 36 2.74 6.82 -2.50
N GLU A 37 3.59 6.70 -3.52
CA GLU A 37 3.24 6.01 -4.77
C GLU A 37 2.87 4.53 -4.53
N LEU A 38 3.67 3.82 -3.72
CA LEU A 38 3.37 2.44 -3.34
C LEU A 38 2.02 2.31 -2.61
N SER A 39 1.66 3.31 -1.80
CA SER A 39 0.41 3.30 -1.03
C SER A 39 -0.80 3.43 -1.97
N VAL A 40 -0.71 4.33 -2.95
CA VAL A 40 -1.75 4.53 -3.97
C VAL A 40 -1.97 3.26 -4.79
N VAL A 41 -0.88 2.63 -5.27
CA VAL A 41 -0.98 1.37 -6.02
C VAL A 41 -1.59 0.26 -5.16
N HIS A 42 -1.19 0.16 -3.89
CA HIS A 42 -1.75 -0.84 -2.99
C HIS A 42 -3.26 -0.65 -2.77
N GLN A 43 -3.70 0.59 -2.55
CA GLN A 43 -5.12 0.91 -2.40
C GLN A 43 -5.92 0.62 -3.68
N GLY A 44 -5.35 0.92 -4.86
CA GLY A 44 -5.96 0.60 -6.15
C GLY A 44 -6.21 -0.90 -6.31
N VAL A 45 -5.18 -1.73 -6.09
CA VAL A 45 -5.29 -3.19 -6.17
C VAL A 45 -6.33 -3.74 -5.18
N LEU A 46 -6.40 -3.19 -3.96
CA LEU A 46 -7.43 -3.57 -3.00
C LEU A 46 -8.84 -3.20 -3.45
N GLY A 47 -9.02 -2.03 -4.06
CA GLY A 47 -10.28 -1.58 -4.64
C GLY A 47 -10.73 -2.48 -5.79
N ASP A 48 -9.81 -2.83 -6.68
CA ASP A 48 -10.08 -3.70 -7.84
C ASP A 48 -10.47 -5.12 -7.38
N LEU A 49 -9.73 -5.69 -6.42
CA LEU A 49 -10.05 -7.01 -5.86
C LEU A 49 -11.42 -7.03 -5.18
N ARG A 50 -11.79 -5.95 -4.47
CA ARG A 50 -13.11 -5.84 -3.82
C ARG A 50 -14.23 -5.77 -4.86
N THR A 51 -14.00 -5.04 -5.94
CA THR A 51 -14.97 -4.89 -7.05
C THR A 51 -15.14 -6.22 -7.79
N TYR A 52 -14.04 -6.93 -8.07
CA TYR A 52 -14.10 -8.24 -8.71
C TYR A 52 -14.87 -9.26 -7.86
N ALA A 53 -14.58 -9.33 -6.56
CA ALA A 53 -15.28 -10.23 -5.64
C ALA A 53 -16.79 -9.94 -5.57
N HIS A 54 -17.19 -8.67 -5.60
CA HIS A 54 -18.61 -8.29 -5.60
C HIS A 54 -19.33 -8.70 -6.88
N ASN A 55 -18.66 -8.62 -8.04
CA ASN A 55 -19.26 -8.99 -9.33
C ASN A 55 -19.43 -10.51 -9.48
N THR A 56 -18.52 -11.32 -8.92
CA THR A 56 -18.66 -12.79 -8.95
C THR A 56 -19.80 -13.30 -8.07
N ASP A 57 -20.19 -12.58 -7.01
CA ASP A 57 -21.32 -12.96 -6.15
C ASP A 57 -22.70 -12.80 -6.84
N TYR A 58 -22.76 -12.08 -7.97
CA TYR A 58 -24.00 -11.91 -8.77
C TYR A 58 -24.12 -12.89 -9.94
N GLU A 59 -23.04 -13.55 -10.36
CA GLU A 59 -23.08 -14.53 -11.46
C GLU A 59 -23.49 -15.94 -11.01
N ASP A 60 -23.56 -16.19 -9.69
CA ASP A 60 -23.94 -17.48 -9.09
C ASP A 60 -25.41 -17.54 -8.58
N ASN A 61 -26.29 -16.60 -8.97
CA ASN A 61 -27.75 -16.62 -8.69
C ASN A 61 -28.60 -16.72 -9.96
#